data_AF-K2ACD8-F1
#
_entry.id   AF-K2ACD8-F1
#
_cell.length_a   1.000
_cell.length_b   1.000
_cell.length_c   1.000
_cell.angle_alpha   90.00
_cell.angle_beta   90.00
_cell.angle_gamma   90.00
#
_symmetry.space_group_name_H-M   'P 1'
#
loop_
_entity.id
_entity.type
_entity.pdbx_description
1 polymer ?
#
loop_
_entity_poly.entity_id
_entity_poly.type
_entity_poly.pdbx_seq_one_letter_code
_entity_poly.pdbx_strand_id
1 'polypeptide(L)'
;MYVTGPGQISVCIGDNIIASLNGGQINCPTLDVFNSKWLNTSLGALNAETWALHQAARASTDRVWAELDPQLGSSIGQQAIRRIISVIRNSNHGGLLVYLPAEMAEEIQEDNPYLTIKYQFLEYDSRQRFLSLTLRIMNTLAEIYGDPDSPGKQVGWQEYVNSKNENIALLDEAIFDVAHFIAALSAVDGAVVITKRQELLGFGGVISGDLDSVGMVAHALDTEGEQSEPVLSEAVGTRHRAAYRLCQRLHQAIAIVISQDESVQIVKWHNGMVTYWDQVPTGVPGF
;
A
#
# COMPACT_ATOMS: atom_id res chain seq x y z
N MET A 1 -7.46 -24.86 15.03
CA MET A 1 -6.79 -23.89 15.93
C MET A 1 -5.31 -24.19 15.87
N TYR A 2 -4.47 -23.19 15.59
CA TYR A 2 -3.01 -23.34 15.59
C TYR A 2 -2.36 -22.19 16.35
N VAL A 3 -1.24 -22.49 17.02
CA VAL A 3 -0.46 -21.54 17.83
C VAL A 3 0.72 -21.09 16.98
N THR A 4 0.77 -19.80 16.63
CA THR A 4 1.82 -19.21 15.77
C THR A 4 2.98 -18.63 16.56
N GLY A 5 2.80 -18.44 17.87
CA GLY A 5 3.81 -17.91 18.78
C GLY A 5 3.28 -17.75 20.21
N PRO A 6 4.11 -17.34 21.18
CA PRO A 6 3.67 -17.06 22.54
C PRO A 6 2.56 -16.02 22.57
N GLY A 7 1.39 -16.36 23.14
CA GLY A 7 0.23 -15.46 23.19
C GLY A 7 -0.49 -15.25 21.86
N GLN A 8 -0.16 -16.04 20.84
CA GLN A 8 -0.77 -15.97 19.52
C GLN A 8 -1.55 -17.24 19.17
N ILE A 9 -2.87 -17.14 18.97
CA ILE A 9 -3.75 -18.29 18.65
C ILE A 9 -4.61 -17.94 17.46
N SER A 10 -4.60 -18.73 16.39
CA SER A 10 -5.51 -18.55 15.26
C SER A 10 -6.55 -19.68 15.20
N VAL A 11 -7.81 -19.30 14.97
CA VAL A 11 -8.98 -20.16 14.84
C VAL A 11 -9.52 -20.04 13.42
N CYS A 12 -9.64 -21.17 12.72
CA CYS A 12 -10.01 -21.21 11.30
C CYS A 12 -11.13 -22.21 11.04
N ILE A 13 -11.92 -21.98 9.98
CA ILE A 13 -12.75 -23.00 9.32
C ILE A 13 -12.22 -23.16 7.89
N GLY A 14 -11.70 -24.35 7.56
CA GLY A 14 -10.94 -24.55 6.33
C GLY A 14 -9.72 -23.62 6.29
N ASP A 15 -9.55 -22.92 5.18
CA ASP A 15 -8.45 -21.95 4.97
C ASP A 15 -8.79 -20.53 5.47
N ASN A 16 -9.99 -20.32 6.03
CA ASN A 16 -10.44 -19.01 6.49
C ASN A 16 -10.20 -18.84 8.00
N ILE A 17 -9.39 -17.85 8.38
CA ILE A 17 -9.24 -17.42 9.77
C ILE A 17 -10.53 -16.70 10.21
N ILE A 18 -11.15 -17.19 11.28
CA ILE A 18 -12.37 -16.63 11.87
C ILE A 18 -12.02 -15.73 13.05
N ALA A 19 -10.97 -16.09 13.80
CA ALA A 19 -10.45 -15.24 14.86
C ALA A 19 -8.96 -15.50 15.08
N SER A 20 -8.22 -14.47 15.48
CA SER A 20 -6.86 -14.58 16.00
C SER A 20 -6.75 -13.87 17.34
N LEU A 21 -6.09 -14.49 18.32
CA LEU A 21 -5.66 -13.85 19.56
C LEU A 21 -4.23 -13.38 19.34
N ASN A 22 -3.95 -12.09 19.46
CA ASN A 22 -2.59 -11.54 19.44
C ASN A 22 -2.43 -10.58 20.62
N GLY A 23 -1.41 -10.77 21.45
CA GLY A 23 -1.14 -9.87 22.58
C GLY A 23 -2.28 -9.76 23.61
N GLY A 24 -3.15 -10.77 23.71
CA GLY A 24 -4.31 -10.77 24.61
C GLY A 24 -5.59 -10.16 24.03
N GLN A 25 -5.59 -9.72 22.76
CA GLN A 25 -6.77 -9.20 22.06
C GLN A 25 -7.28 -10.21 21.02
N ILE A 26 -8.60 -10.40 20.97
CA ILE A 26 -9.27 -11.28 20.00
C ILE A 26 -9.70 -10.45 18.79
N ASN A 27 -9.12 -10.78 17.63
CA ASN A 27 -9.41 -10.18 16.33
C ASN A 27 -10.29 -11.16 15.53
N CYS A 28 -11.55 -10.80 15.24
CA CYS A 28 -12.48 -11.60 14.42
C CYS A 28 -12.43 -11.17 12.93
N PRO A 29 -13.17 -11.80 11.98
CA PRO A 29 -12.69 -12.12 10.63
C PRO A 29 -11.93 -10.97 9.96
N THR A 30 -10.67 -11.29 9.67
CA THR A 30 -9.65 -10.58 8.88
C THR A 30 -10.21 -9.37 8.12
N LEU A 31 -10.14 -8.18 8.72
CA LEU A 31 -10.35 -6.93 7.97
C LEU A 31 -9.21 -6.80 6.97
N ASP A 32 -9.48 -7.21 5.72
CA ASP A 32 -8.58 -6.93 4.62
C ASP A 32 -8.99 -5.60 3.98
N VAL A 33 -8.47 -4.51 4.57
CA VAL A 33 -8.80 -3.13 4.22
C VAL A 33 -8.48 -2.82 2.75
N PHE A 34 -7.53 -3.54 2.16
CA PHE A 34 -7.22 -3.48 0.73
C PHE A 34 -8.39 -3.90 -0.18
N ASN A 35 -9.39 -4.63 0.33
CA ASN A 35 -10.60 -4.93 -0.41
C ASN A 35 -11.66 -3.80 -0.30
N SER A 36 -11.41 -2.75 0.49
CA SER A 36 -12.36 -1.65 0.68
C SER A 36 -12.46 -0.76 -0.55
N LYS A 37 -13.66 -0.24 -0.81
CA LYS A 37 -13.91 0.70 -1.91
C LYS A 37 -13.18 2.02 -1.70
N TRP A 38 -13.13 2.51 -0.47
CA TRP A 38 -12.49 3.79 -0.18
C TRP A 38 -10.98 3.73 -0.43
N LEU A 39 -10.30 2.64 -0.07
CA LEU A 39 -8.85 2.52 -0.26
C LEU A 39 -8.52 2.39 -1.74
N ASN A 40 -9.28 1.56 -2.46
CA ASN A 40 -9.19 1.40 -3.90
C ASN A 40 -9.38 2.74 -4.63
N THR A 41 -10.38 3.52 -4.23
CA THR A 41 -10.62 4.86 -4.78
C THR A 41 -9.48 5.81 -4.45
N SER A 42 -8.99 5.79 -3.21
CA SER A 42 -7.93 6.69 -2.75
C SER A 42 -6.56 6.39 -3.37
N LEU A 43 -6.31 5.15 -3.81
CA LEU A 43 -5.09 4.74 -4.52
C LEU A 43 -5.27 4.69 -6.05
N GLY A 44 -6.47 4.97 -6.55
CA GLY A 44 -6.81 4.86 -7.97
C GLY A 44 -6.07 5.83 -8.89
N ALA A 45 -5.42 6.87 -8.36
CA ALA A 45 -4.65 7.83 -9.15
C ALA A 45 -3.53 7.16 -9.97
N LEU A 46 -2.84 6.17 -9.38
CA LEU A 46 -1.85 5.35 -10.09
C LEU A 46 -2.48 4.65 -11.30
N ASN A 47 -3.66 4.05 -11.09
CA ASN A 47 -4.34 3.25 -12.11
C ASN A 47 -4.72 4.07 -13.33
N ALA A 48 -5.24 5.28 -13.14
CA ALA A 48 -5.63 6.14 -14.26
C ALA A 48 -4.44 6.52 -15.15
N GLU A 49 -3.29 6.83 -14.54
CA GLU A 49 -2.08 7.21 -15.26
C GLU A 49 -1.42 6.02 -15.97
N THR A 50 -1.20 4.90 -15.27
CA THR A 50 -0.63 3.69 -15.90
C THR A 50 -1.51 3.18 -17.04
N TRP A 51 -2.83 3.24 -16.86
CA TRP A 51 -3.78 2.87 -17.90
C TRP A 51 -3.70 3.79 -19.12
N ALA A 52 -3.64 5.11 -18.92
CA ALA A 52 -3.49 6.06 -20.03
C ALA A 52 -2.19 5.84 -20.82
N LEU A 53 -1.08 5.63 -20.11
CA LEU A 53 0.23 5.34 -20.73
C LEU A 53 0.23 4.01 -21.49
N HIS A 54 -0.40 2.97 -20.92
CA HIS A 54 -0.56 1.67 -21.58
C HIS A 54 -1.39 1.79 -22.87
N GLN A 55 -2.52 2.50 -22.82
CA GLN A 55 -3.38 2.70 -23.99
C GLN A 55 -2.67 3.50 -25.09
N ALA A 56 -1.87 4.52 -24.72
CA ALA A 56 -1.05 5.25 -25.67
C ALA A 56 0.02 4.35 -26.32
N ALA A 57 0.70 3.51 -25.52
CA ALA A 57 1.67 2.54 -26.04
C ALA A 57 1.01 1.52 -27.00
N ARG A 58 -0.15 0.99 -26.61
CA ARG A 58 -0.94 0.06 -27.44
C ARG A 58 -1.38 0.70 -28.76
N ALA A 59 -1.80 1.96 -28.74
CA ALA A 59 -2.20 2.66 -29.96
C ALA A 59 -1.03 2.96 -30.91
N SER A 60 0.21 2.95 -30.41
CA SER A 60 1.42 3.27 -31.18
C SER A 60 2.07 2.05 -31.85
N THR A 61 1.58 0.84 -31.62
CA THR A 61 2.15 -0.40 -32.15
C THR A 61 1.29 -1.00 -33.27
N ASP A 62 1.94 -1.56 -34.29
CA ASP A 62 1.27 -2.32 -35.35
C ASP A 62 1.02 -3.79 -34.96
N ARG A 63 1.51 -4.23 -33.79
CA ARG A 63 1.32 -5.59 -33.29
C ARG A 63 -0.04 -5.74 -32.60
N VAL A 64 -0.64 -6.93 -32.72
CA VAL A 64 -1.84 -7.27 -31.96
C VAL A 64 -1.47 -7.42 -30.49
N TRP A 65 -2.01 -6.54 -29.65
CA TRP A 65 -1.91 -6.61 -28.19
C TRP A 65 -3.25 -6.99 -27.60
N ALA A 66 -3.22 -7.89 -26.62
CA ALA A 66 -4.41 -8.29 -25.85
C ALA A 66 -5.02 -7.09 -25.11
N GLU A 67 -6.32 -7.17 -24.85
CA GLU A 67 -7.00 -6.24 -23.96
C GLU A 67 -6.73 -6.63 -22.51
N LEU A 68 -6.21 -5.69 -21.73
CA LEU A 68 -5.93 -5.93 -20.31
C LEU A 68 -7.16 -5.65 -19.44
N ASP A 69 -7.22 -6.29 -18.28
CA ASP A 69 -8.09 -5.86 -17.19
C ASP A 69 -7.72 -4.43 -16.74
N PRO A 70 -8.65 -3.45 -16.77
CA PRO A 70 -8.42 -2.08 -16.29
C PRO A 70 -7.94 -1.96 -14.83
N GLN A 71 -8.11 -3.00 -14.01
CA GLN A 71 -7.65 -3.02 -12.62
C GLN A 71 -6.24 -3.60 -12.44
N LEU A 72 -5.62 -4.16 -13.49
CA LEU A 72 -4.34 -4.87 -13.37
C LEU A 72 -3.24 -3.99 -12.75
N GLY A 73 -3.13 -2.73 -13.19
CA GLY A 73 -2.16 -1.78 -12.66
C GLY A 73 -2.35 -1.51 -11.17
N SER A 74 -3.59 -1.27 -10.73
CA SER A 74 -3.92 -1.13 -9.31
C SER A 74 -3.64 -2.40 -8.50
N SER A 75 -3.93 -3.58 -9.04
CA SER A 75 -3.68 -4.85 -8.37
C SER A 75 -2.19 -5.09 -8.13
N ILE A 76 -1.34 -4.82 -9.14
CA ILE A 76 0.12 -4.86 -9.00
C ILE A 76 0.59 -3.86 -7.93
N GLY A 77 0.06 -2.62 -7.97
CA GLY A 77 0.35 -1.60 -6.97
C GLY A 77 0.02 -2.02 -5.55
N GLN A 78 -1.16 -2.59 -5.33
CA GLN A 78 -1.57 -3.06 -4.00
C GLN A 78 -0.73 -4.23 -3.50
N GLN A 79 -0.38 -5.18 -4.36
CA GLN A 79 0.50 -6.28 -3.96
C GLN A 79 1.87 -5.78 -3.54
N ALA A 80 2.41 -4.75 -4.20
CA ALA A 80 3.64 -4.14 -3.77
C ALA A 80 3.53 -3.46 -2.39
N ILE A 81 2.44 -2.74 -2.11
CA ILE A 81 2.20 -2.16 -0.77
C ILE A 81 2.15 -3.28 0.28
N ARG A 82 1.37 -4.34 0.02
CA ARG A 82 1.28 -5.51 0.92
C ARG A 82 2.65 -6.15 1.15
N ARG A 83 3.48 -6.24 0.10
CA ARG A 83 4.85 -6.77 0.21
C ARG A 83 5.73 -5.85 1.05
N ILE A 84 5.72 -4.54 0.83
CA ILE A 84 6.47 -3.58 1.65
C ILE A 84 6.09 -3.75 3.12
N ILE A 85 4.79 -3.76 3.43
CA ILE A 85 4.28 -3.97 4.79
C ILE A 85 4.80 -5.30 5.37
N SER A 86 4.72 -6.38 4.60
CA SER A 86 5.19 -7.71 5.00
C SER A 86 6.68 -7.72 5.33
N VAL A 87 7.51 -7.11 4.48
CA VAL A 87 8.97 -7.05 4.67
C VAL A 87 9.33 -6.22 5.90
N ILE A 88 8.71 -5.05 6.09
CA ILE A 88 8.93 -4.20 7.27
C ILE A 88 8.54 -4.96 8.55
N ARG A 89 7.37 -5.59 8.55
CA ARG A 89 6.87 -6.37 9.69
C ARG A 89 7.84 -7.50 10.06
N ASN A 90 8.31 -8.26 9.07
CA ASN A 90 9.24 -9.37 9.30
C ASN A 90 10.64 -8.93 9.75
N SER A 91 10.96 -7.63 9.65
CA SER A 91 12.25 -7.07 10.10
C SER A 91 12.28 -6.66 11.58
N ASN A 92 11.14 -6.67 12.30
CA ASN A 92 11.02 -6.35 13.73
C ASN A 92 11.50 -4.95 14.17
N HIS A 93 11.53 -3.96 13.26
CA HIS A 93 11.92 -2.57 13.57
C HIS A 93 10.74 -1.59 13.63
N GLY A 94 9.54 -2.03 13.25
CA GLY A 94 8.40 -1.14 13.01
C GLY A 94 8.65 -0.19 11.84
N GLY A 95 7.64 0.59 11.46
CA GLY A 95 7.76 1.54 10.35
C GLY A 95 6.56 2.46 10.26
N LEU A 96 6.74 3.57 9.53
CA LEU A 96 5.67 4.48 9.16
C LEU A 96 5.78 4.76 7.67
N LEU A 97 4.76 4.37 6.91
CA LEU A 97 4.62 4.75 5.51
C LEU A 97 3.58 5.85 5.40
N VAL A 98 3.87 6.91 4.65
CA VAL A 98 2.97 8.03 4.42
C VAL A 98 2.71 8.12 2.92
N TYR A 99 1.45 7.93 2.52
CA TYR A 99 0.98 8.08 1.14
C TYR A 99 0.23 9.40 0.96
N LEU A 100 0.78 10.28 0.13
CA LEU A 100 0.24 11.61 -0.14
C LEU A 100 -0.34 11.70 -1.56
N PRO A 101 -1.30 12.59 -1.82
CA PRO A 101 -1.67 12.94 -3.20
C PRO A 101 -0.45 13.37 -4.00
N ALA A 102 -0.39 12.99 -5.28
CA ALA A 102 0.78 13.24 -6.11
C ALA A 102 1.00 14.72 -6.40
N GLU A 103 -0.07 15.49 -6.46
CA GLU A 103 -0.07 16.94 -6.58
C GLU A 103 0.61 17.65 -5.40
N MET A 104 0.81 16.97 -4.26
CA MET A 104 1.53 17.51 -3.12
C MET A 104 3.04 17.22 -3.16
N ALA A 105 3.54 16.50 -4.16
CA ALA A 105 4.95 16.07 -4.19
C ALA A 105 5.93 17.25 -4.10
N GLU A 106 5.71 18.30 -4.89
CA GLU A 106 6.56 19.49 -4.90
C GLU A 106 6.49 20.25 -3.56
N GLU A 107 5.27 20.51 -3.06
CA GLU A 107 5.05 21.19 -1.77
C GLU A 107 5.75 20.46 -0.60
N ILE A 108 5.72 19.12 -0.60
CA ILE A 108 6.26 18.28 0.47
C ILE A 108 7.79 18.17 0.42
N GLN A 109 8.38 18.36 -0.76
CA GLN A 109 9.85 18.39 -0.93
C GLN A 109 10.45 19.74 -0.51
N GLU A 110 9.65 20.81 -0.54
CA GLU A 110 10.01 22.14 -0.06
C GLU A 110 9.69 22.34 1.44
N ASP A 111 9.99 23.53 1.96
CA ASP A 111 9.64 23.93 3.31
C ASP A 111 8.11 24.02 3.45
N ASN A 112 7.53 23.11 4.23
CA ASN A 112 6.09 23.00 4.43
C ASN A 112 5.76 22.79 5.92
N PRO A 113 4.53 23.09 6.36
CA PRO A 113 4.16 22.98 7.77
C PRO A 113 3.83 21.55 8.22
N TYR A 114 3.82 20.55 7.33
CA TYR A 114 3.30 19.22 7.62
C TYR A 114 4.38 18.25 8.08
N LEU A 115 5.50 18.19 7.36
CA LEU A 115 6.60 17.28 7.65
C LEU A 115 7.91 17.73 7.01
N THR A 116 9.03 17.31 7.60
CA THR A 116 10.36 17.48 7.03
C THR A 116 10.91 16.13 6.58
N ILE A 117 11.40 16.03 5.34
CA ILE A 117 12.06 14.83 4.83
C ILE A 117 13.58 14.99 4.95
N LYS A 118 14.22 14.20 5.82
CA LYS A 118 15.67 14.27 6.05
C LYS A 118 16.49 13.81 4.84
N TYR A 119 16.03 12.77 4.14
CA TYR A 119 16.72 12.20 2.99
C TYR A 119 15.77 12.17 1.80
N GLN A 120 15.86 13.20 0.95
CA GLN A 120 15.01 13.37 -0.22
C GLN A 120 15.61 12.70 -1.45
N PHE A 121 14.76 12.13 -2.31
CA PHE A 121 15.15 11.72 -3.66
C PHE A 121 14.87 12.87 -4.63
N LEU A 122 15.91 13.38 -5.29
CA LEU A 122 15.80 14.52 -6.20
C LEU A 122 15.49 14.08 -7.66
N GLU A 123 16.10 12.99 -8.10
CA GLU A 123 15.99 12.49 -9.48
C GLU A 123 14.61 11.90 -9.77
N TYR A 124 13.89 12.46 -10.74
CA TYR A 124 12.53 12.05 -11.08
C TYR A 124 12.42 10.58 -11.53
N ASP A 125 13.33 10.12 -12.39
CA ASP A 125 13.32 8.75 -12.91
C ASP A 125 13.54 7.69 -11.82
N SER A 126 14.44 7.98 -10.88
CA SER A 126 14.70 7.13 -9.71
C SER A 126 13.48 7.02 -8.79
N ARG A 127 12.65 8.07 -8.71
CA ARG A 127 11.43 8.09 -7.87
C ARG A 127 10.26 7.34 -8.49
N GLN A 128 10.17 7.26 -9.81
CA GLN A 128 9.05 6.63 -10.53
C GLN A 128 9.30 5.18 -10.97
N ARG A 129 10.33 4.55 -10.42
CA ARG A 129 10.70 3.17 -10.78
C ARG A 129 9.52 2.19 -10.66
N PHE A 130 8.66 2.37 -9.67
CA PHE A 130 7.46 1.54 -9.52
C PHE A 130 6.48 1.68 -10.69
N LEU A 131 6.10 2.92 -11.03
CA LEU A 131 5.24 3.24 -12.17
C LEU A 131 5.79 2.64 -13.47
N SER A 132 7.10 2.83 -13.71
CA SER A 132 7.80 2.29 -14.89
C SER A 132 7.72 0.77 -14.97
N LEU A 133 7.95 0.06 -13.85
CA LEU A 133 7.87 -1.39 -13.80
C LEU A 133 6.45 -1.90 -14.03
N THR A 134 5.44 -1.28 -13.39
CA THR A 134 4.02 -1.64 -13.62
C THR A 134 3.64 -1.48 -15.09
N LEU A 135 4.00 -0.35 -15.72
CA LEU A 135 3.72 -0.12 -17.13
C LEU A 135 4.41 -1.15 -18.04
N ARG A 136 5.67 -1.50 -17.74
CA ARG A 136 6.41 -2.53 -18.48
C ARG A 136 5.73 -3.90 -18.36
N ILE A 137 5.28 -4.29 -17.17
CA ILE A 137 4.54 -5.53 -16.97
C ILE A 137 3.25 -5.54 -17.80
N MET A 138 2.47 -4.46 -17.74
CA MET A 138 1.23 -4.33 -18.50
C MET A 138 1.48 -4.48 -20.00
N ASN A 139 2.44 -3.73 -20.56
CA ASN A 139 2.79 -3.82 -21.98
C ASN A 139 3.30 -5.21 -22.37
N THR A 140 4.19 -5.80 -21.58
CA THR A 140 4.73 -7.14 -21.84
C THR A 140 3.65 -8.22 -21.78
N LEU A 141 2.70 -8.16 -20.84
CA LEU A 141 1.57 -9.08 -20.81
C LEU A 141 0.67 -8.93 -22.03
N ALA A 142 0.34 -7.69 -22.40
CA ALA A 142 -0.49 -7.42 -23.57
C ALA A 142 0.16 -7.94 -24.86
N GLU A 143 1.49 -7.81 -24.97
CA GLU A 143 2.28 -8.39 -26.07
C GLU A 143 2.25 -9.92 -26.09
N ILE A 144 2.53 -10.56 -24.96
CA ILE A 144 2.64 -12.04 -24.87
C ILE A 144 1.32 -12.72 -25.20
N TYR A 145 0.22 -12.15 -24.71
CA TYR A 145 -1.11 -12.72 -24.89
C TYR A 145 -1.85 -12.13 -26.10
N GLY A 146 -1.18 -11.27 -26.88
CA GLY A 146 -1.70 -10.74 -28.12
C GLY A 146 -1.86 -11.83 -29.16
N ASP A 147 -3.11 -12.20 -29.45
CA ASP A 147 -3.45 -13.25 -30.40
C ASP A 147 -4.38 -12.69 -31.49
N PRO A 148 -3.95 -12.63 -32.76
CA PRO A 148 -4.79 -12.22 -33.88
C PRO A 148 -6.05 -13.07 -34.05
N ASP A 149 -6.01 -14.34 -33.64
CA ASP A 149 -7.13 -15.29 -33.77
C ASP A 149 -8.12 -15.18 -32.59
N SER A 150 -7.73 -14.50 -31.51
CA SER A 150 -8.55 -14.30 -30.30
C SER A 150 -8.44 -12.87 -29.73
N PRO A 151 -8.78 -11.83 -30.51
CA PRO A 151 -8.51 -10.43 -30.15
C PRO A 151 -9.33 -9.90 -28.96
N GLY A 152 -10.33 -10.65 -28.49
CA GLY A 152 -11.20 -10.28 -27.36
C GLY A 152 -10.88 -10.97 -26.04
N LYS A 153 -9.78 -11.73 -25.95
CA LYS A 153 -9.38 -12.35 -24.67
C LYS A 153 -8.92 -11.26 -23.71
N GLN A 154 -9.66 -11.10 -22.61
CA GLN A 154 -9.25 -10.23 -21.51
C GLN A 154 -8.11 -10.91 -20.72
N VAL A 155 -7.03 -10.17 -20.50
CA VAL A 155 -5.82 -10.63 -19.79
C VAL A 155 -5.70 -9.84 -18.49
N GLY A 156 -5.70 -10.53 -17.35
CA GLY A 156 -5.75 -9.88 -16.05
C GLY A 156 -4.78 -10.47 -15.03
N TRP A 157 -5.16 -10.35 -13.76
CA TRP A 157 -4.35 -10.80 -12.62
C TRP A 157 -3.96 -12.29 -12.71
N GLN A 158 -4.88 -13.13 -13.19
CA GLN A 158 -4.65 -14.57 -13.27
C GLN A 158 -3.57 -14.92 -14.31
N GLU A 159 -3.58 -14.26 -15.48
CA GLU A 159 -2.54 -14.44 -16.49
C GLU A 159 -1.19 -13.93 -16.01
N TYR A 160 -1.16 -12.81 -15.27
CA TYR A 160 0.06 -12.29 -14.66
C TYR A 160 0.70 -13.31 -13.71
N VAL A 161 -0.07 -13.77 -12.71
CA VAL A 161 0.44 -14.69 -11.67
C VAL A 161 0.84 -16.06 -12.23
N ASN A 162 0.15 -16.55 -13.24
CA ASN A 162 0.47 -17.85 -13.85
C ASN A 162 1.44 -17.75 -15.04
N SER A 163 1.92 -16.54 -15.35
CA SER A 163 2.86 -16.34 -16.45
C SER A 163 4.14 -17.13 -16.19
N LYS A 164 4.58 -17.89 -17.20
CA LYS A 164 5.89 -18.57 -17.21
C LYS A 164 6.91 -17.83 -18.07
N ASN A 165 6.59 -16.61 -18.49
CA ASN A 165 7.46 -15.82 -19.35
C ASN A 165 8.61 -15.22 -18.53
N GLU A 166 9.85 -15.41 -19.00
CA GLU A 166 11.06 -14.94 -18.31
C GLU A 166 11.08 -13.41 -18.12
N ASN A 167 10.58 -12.63 -19.08
CA ASN A 167 10.53 -11.17 -18.95
C ASN A 167 9.54 -10.73 -17.86
N ILE A 168 8.41 -11.43 -17.71
CA ILE A 168 7.46 -11.14 -16.63
C ILE A 168 8.10 -11.49 -15.28
N ALA A 169 8.79 -12.63 -15.18
CA ALA A 169 9.50 -13.00 -13.95
C ALA A 169 10.56 -11.97 -13.56
N LEU A 170 11.38 -11.49 -14.50
CA LEU A 170 12.38 -10.45 -14.25
C LEU A 170 11.77 -9.11 -13.81
N LEU A 171 10.62 -8.73 -14.39
CA LEU A 171 9.93 -7.51 -14.01
C LEU A 171 9.28 -7.62 -12.62
N ASP A 172 8.73 -8.79 -12.29
CA ASP A 172 8.19 -9.09 -10.96
C ASP A 172 9.29 -9.06 -9.88
N GLU A 173 10.44 -9.69 -10.15
CA GLU A 173 11.63 -9.61 -9.29
C GLU A 173 12.09 -8.16 -9.10
N ALA A 174 12.07 -7.34 -10.15
CA ALA A 174 12.41 -5.92 -10.02
C ALA A 174 11.40 -5.14 -9.15
N ILE A 175 10.11 -5.48 -9.16
CA ILE A 175 9.11 -4.92 -8.24
C ILE A 175 9.42 -5.35 -6.81
N PHE A 176 9.78 -6.62 -6.63
CA PHE A 176 10.16 -7.17 -5.34
C PHE A 176 11.37 -6.45 -4.74
N ASP A 177 12.40 -6.19 -5.55
CA ASP A 177 13.58 -5.44 -5.13
C ASP A 177 13.23 -4.02 -4.70
N VAL A 178 12.33 -3.35 -5.42
CA VAL A 178 11.83 -2.02 -5.03
C VAL A 178 11.10 -2.08 -3.69
N ALA A 179 10.28 -3.11 -3.46
CA ALA A 179 9.58 -3.29 -2.18
C ALA A 179 10.57 -3.51 -1.02
N HIS A 180 11.63 -4.31 -1.22
CA HIS A 180 12.67 -4.52 -0.21
C HIS A 180 13.49 -3.25 0.04
N PHE A 181 13.80 -2.50 -1.02
CA PHE A 181 14.48 -1.22 -0.90
C PHE A 181 13.67 -0.25 -0.05
N ILE A 182 12.38 -0.05 -0.35
CA ILE A 182 11.48 0.83 0.42
C ILE A 182 11.37 0.35 1.88
N ALA A 183 11.24 -0.96 2.10
CA ALA A 183 11.20 -1.52 3.45
C ALA A 183 12.50 -1.27 4.22
N ALA A 184 13.67 -1.38 3.58
CA ALA A 184 14.94 -1.06 4.21
C ALA A 184 15.03 0.41 4.63
N LEU A 185 14.45 1.34 3.85
CA LEU A 185 14.40 2.76 4.21
C LEU A 185 13.57 3.03 5.47
N SER A 186 12.56 2.20 5.76
CA SER A 186 11.73 2.36 6.97
C SER A 186 12.45 1.99 8.26
N ALA A 187 13.63 1.37 8.19
CA ALA A 187 14.45 1.11 9.37
C ALA A 187 15.07 2.40 9.95
N VAL A 188 15.10 3.48 9.17
CA VAL A 188 15.51 4.80 9.64
C VAL A 188 14.37 5.43 10.43
N ASP A 189 14.67 6.06 11.57
CA ASP A 189 13.64 6.69 12.38
C ASP A 189 12.94 7.83 11.63
N GLY A 190 11.62 7.74 11.56
CA GLY A 190 10.75 8.61 10.78
C GLY A 190 9.84 7.85 9.81
N ALA A 191 9.23 8.59 8.90
CA ALA A 191 8.36 8.07 7.86
C ALA A 191 9.12 7.86 6.54
N VAL A 192 8.73 6.84 5.78
CA VAL A 192 8.97 6.79 4.34
C VAL A 192 7.81 7.50 3.66
N VAL A 193 8.10 8.52 2.85
CA VAL A 193 7.10 9.37 2.22
C VAL A 193 7.00 9.01 0.74
N ILE A 194 5.81 8.60 0.34
CA ILE A 194 5.49 8.08 -0.99
C ILE A 194 4.23 8.82 -1.48
N THR A 195 4.11 9.07 -2.78
CA THR A 195 2.84 9.52 -3.34
C THR A 195 1.91 8.33 -3.58
N LYS A 196 0.61 8.60 -3.74
CA LYS A 196 -0.37 7.58 -4.16
C LYS A 196 -0.15 7.06 -5.58
N ARG A 197 0.74 7.71 -6.36
CA ARG A 197 1.27 7.22 -7.64
C ARG A 197 2.52 6.35 -7.46
N GLN A 198 2.83 5.93 -6.23
CA GLN A 198 4.00 5.12 -5.90
C GLN A 198 5.34 5.82 -6.24
N GLU A 199 5.35 7.15 -6.21
CA GLU A 199 6.58 7.94 -6.34
C GLU A 199 7.22 8.08 -4.95
N LEU A 200 8.46 7.61 -4.80
CA LEU A 200 9.19 7.66 -3.54
C LEU A 200 9.83 9.05 -3.34
N LEU A 201 9.27 9.89 -2.46
CA LEU A 201 9.77 11.25 -2.23
C LEU A 201 11.02 11.28 -1.33
N GLY A 202 11.08 10.37 -0.35
CA GLY A 202 12.21 10.27 0.57
C GLY A 202 11.89 9.49 1.84
N PHE A 203 12.83 9.50 2.77
CA PHE A 203 12.73 8.76 4.04
C PHE A 203 13.33 9.56 5.22
N GLY A 204 13.09 9.08 6.44
CA GLY A 204 13.39 9.84 7.65
C GLY A 204 12.48 11.06 7.81
N GLY A 205 11.24 10.95 7.32
CA GLY A 205 10.22 11.99 7.41
C GLY A 205 9.78 12.22 8.85
N VAL A 206 9.87 13.46 9.33
CA VAL A 206 9.40 13.85 10.66
C VAL A 206 8.12 14.66 10.48
N ILE A 207 6.99 14.10 10.89
CA ILE A 207 5.70 14.80 10.91
C ILE A 207 5.76 15.90 11.97
N SER A 208 5.35 17.11 11.60
CA SER A 208 5.43 18.29 12.45
C SER A 208 4.67 18.12 13.76
N GLY A 209 5.30 18.52 14.86
CA GLY A 209 4.70 18.55 16.19
C GLY A 209 3.72 19.70 16.38
N ASP A 210 3.77 20.71 15.51
CA ASP A 210 2.89 21.90 15.55
C ASP A 210 1.51 21.62 14.94
N LEU A 211 1.31 20.44 14.35
CA LEU A 211 0.00 19.99 13.93
C LEU A 211 -0.91 19.72 15.13
N ASP A 212 -2.18 20.12 15.01
CA ASP A 212 -3.18 19.97 16.07
C ASP A 212 -3.25 18.53 16.59
N SER A 213 -3.21 18.39 17.90
CA SER A 213 -3.40 17.08 18.54
C SER A 213 -4.81 16.56 18.28
N VAL A 214 -4.90 15.30 17.87
CA VAL A 214 -6.17 14.58 17.76
C VAL A 214 -6.45 13.95 19.12
N GLY A 215 -7.56 14.26 19.79
CA GLY A 215 -7.89 13.68 21.11
C GLY A 215 -8.60 12.32 21.03
N MET A 216 -9.45 12.15 20.02
CA MET A 216 -10.23 10.92 19.79
C MET A 216 -10.09 10.50 18.33
N VAL A 217 -9.96 9.19 18.12
CA VAL A 217 -9.96 8.54 16.79
C VAL A 217 -11.03 7.48 16.75
N ALA A 218 -11.43 7.06 15.55
CA ALA A 218 -12.33 5.94 15.34
C ALA A 218 -11.51 4.67 15.04
N HIS A 219 -11.82 3.59 15.74
CA HIS A 219 -11.38 2.25 15.38
C HIS A 219 -12.46 1.60 14.51
N ALA A 220 -12.15 1.34 13.24
CA ALA A 220 -13.09 0.72 12.33
C ALA A 220 -13.25 -0.78 12.60
N LEU A 221 -14.51 -1.24 12.62
CA LEU A 221 -14.89 -2.64 12.86
C LEU A 221 -15.27 -3.38 11.56
N ASP A 222 -15.31 -2.67 10.44
CA ASP A 222 -15.49 -3.20 9.08
C ASP A 222 -14.52 -2.50 8.10
N THR A 223 -14.35 -3.08 6.91
CA THR A 223 -13.37 -2.59 5.92
C THR A 223 -13.72 -1.22 5.35
N GLU A 224 -15.00 -0.84 5.34
CA GLU A 224 -15.45 0.46 4.84
C GLU A 224 -15.45 1.54 5.94
N GLY A 225 -15.38 1.16 7.21
CA GLY A 225 -15.42 2.10 8.33
C GLY A 225 -16.82 2.68 8.60
N GLU A 226 -17.86 1.95 8.20
CA GLU A 226 -19.27 2.30 8.48
C GLU A 226 -19.62 2.07 9.95
N GLN A 227 -19.01 1.04 10.55
CA GLN A 227 -19.06 0.69 11.96
C GLN A 227 -17.70 1.02 12.57
N SER A 228 -17.72 1.81 13.63
CA SER A 228 -16.51 2.16 14.36
C SER A 228 -16.82 2.44 15.83
N GLU A 229 -15.79 2.35 16.65
CA GLU A 229 -15.83 2.72 18.05
C GLU A 229 -14.84 3.86 18.34
N PRO A 230 -15.20 4.80 19.24
CA PRO A 230 -14.31 5.90 19.58
C PRO A 230 -13.22 5.45 20.56
N VAL A 231 -11.96 5.81 20.27
CA VAL A 231 -10.78 5.46 21.07
C VAL A 231 -9.96 6.71 21.37
N LEU A 232 -9.42 6.80 22.59
CA LEU A 232 -8.50 7.87 23.00
C LEU A 232 -7.16 7.73 22.26
N SER A 233 -6.70 8.80 21.63
CA SER A 233 -5.44 8.82 20.88
C SER A 233 -4.19 8.77 21.77
N GLU A 234 -4.32 9.03 23.07
CA GLU A 234 -3.19 9.09 24.00
C GLU A 234 -2.68 7.70 24.40
N ALA A 235 -3.48 6.66 24.18
CA ALA A 235 -3.15 5.27 24.54
C ALA A 235 -2.10 4.62 23.61
N VAL A 236 -1.70 5.29 22.53
CA VAL A 236 -0.80 4.74 21.49
C VAL A 236 0.54 5.46 21.43
N GLY A 237 1.53 4.82 20.79
CA GLY A 237 2.90 5.35 20.63
C GLY A 237 3.03 6.61 19.77
N THR A 238 4.22 7.18 19.73
CA THR A 238 4.53 8.44 19.02
C THR A 238 4.24 8.39 17.53
N ARG A 239 4.55 7.28 16.84
CA ARG A 239 4.29 7.10 15.40
C ARG A 239 2.79 7.14 15.06
N HIS A 240 1.97 6.50 15.89
CA HIS A 240 0.51 6.53 15.73
C HIS A 240 -0.03 7.95 15.90
N ARG A 241 0.37 8.65 16.96
CA ARG A 241 -0.06 10.03 17.18
C ARG A 241 0.38 10.96 16.05
N ALA A 242 1.59 10.78 15.53
CA ALA A 242 2.08 11.52 14.38
C ALA A 242 1.21 11.25 13.13
N ALA A 243 0.90 9.99 12.84
CA ALA A 243 0.00 9.60 11.76
C ALA A 243 -1.40 10.23 11.91
N TYR A 244 -1.96 10.24 13.13
CA TYR A 244 -3.26 10.85 13.40
C TYR A 244 -3.26 12.35 13.11
N ARG A 245 -2.26 13.09 13.60
CA ARG A 245 -2.12 14.53 13.31
C ARG A 245 -2.01 14.81 11.82
N LEU A 246 -1.22 14.01 11.11
CA LEU A 246 -1.05 14.17 9.67
C LEU A 246 -2.37 13.93 8.93
N CYS A 247 -3.06 12.82 9.20
CA CYS A 247 -4.33 12.51 8.56
C CYS A 247 -5.45 13.49 8.93
N GLN A 248 -5.43 14.05 10.16
CA GLN A 248 -6.30 15.16 10.55
C GLN A 248 -6.05 16.41 9.72
N ARG A 249 -4.77 16.77 9.50
CA ARG A 249 -4.43 18.00 8.76
C ARG A 249 -4.56 17.84 7.24
N LEU A 250 -4.22 16.66 6.74
CA LEU A 250 -4.21 16.28 5.33
C LEU A 250 -5.21 15.14 5.14
N HIS A 251 -6.48 15.48 4.95
CA HIS A 251 -7.57 14.48 4.86
C HIS A 251 -7.38 13.46 3.74
N GLN A 252 -6.60 13.80 2.71
CA GLN A 252 -6.32 12.91 1.61
C GLN A 252 -5.17 11.94 1.91
N ALA A 253 -4.33 12.21 2.91
CA ALA A 253 -3.21 11.34 3.28
C ALA A 253 -3.70 9.98 3.78
N ILE A 254 -2.91 8.95 3.52
CA ILE A 254 -3.03 7.64 4.16
C ILE A 254 -1.71 7.39 4.89
N ALA A 255 -1.77 7.04 6.15
CA ALA A 255 -0.61 6.59 6.90
C ALA A 255 -0.75 5.09 7.20
N ILE A 256 0.33 4.34 7.05
CA ILE A 256 0.39 2.93 7.42
C ILE A 256 1.41 2.82 8.54
N VAL A 257 0.92 2.58 9.76
CA VAL A 257 1.75 2.40 10.95
C VAL A 257 1.98 0.90 11.12
N ILE A 258 3.24 0.50 11.13
CA ILE A 258 3.65 -0.88 11.33
C ILE A 258 4.36 -0.90 12.68
N SER A 259 3.77 -1.58 13.65
CA SER A 259 4.32 -1.63 15.00
C SER A 259 5.44 -2.67 15.11
N GLN A 260 6.23 -2.56 16.19
CA GLN A 260 7.29 -3.52 16.47
C GLN A 260 6.74 -4.88 16.90
N ASP A 261 5.56 -4.90 17.52
CA ASP A 261 4.78 -6.08 17.89
C ASP A 261 3.87 -6.58 16.75
N GLU A 262 4.28 -6.31 15.50
CA GLU A 262 3.73 -6.88 14.28
C GLU A 262 2.30 -6.47 13.87
N SER A 263 1.67 -5.54 14.59
CA SER A 263 0.38 -4.96 14.18
C SER A 263 0.57 -3.98 13.03
N VAL A 264 -0.41 -3.93 12.13
CA VAL A 264 -0.42 -3.00 11.00
C VAL A 264 -1.71 -2.21 11.07
N GLN A 265 -1.60 -0.89 11.18
CA GLN A 265 -2.73 0.02 11.21
C GLN A 265 -2.70 0.92 9.99
N ILE A 266 -3.80 0.92 9.22
CA ILE A 266 -4.02 1.90 8.16
C ILE A 266 -4.83 3.04 8.77
N VAL A 267 -4.37 4.27 8.60
CA VAL A 267 -4.93 5.49 9.19
C VAL A 267 -5.32 6.44 8.08
N LYS A 268 -6.53 7.00 8.16
CA LYS A 268 -7.05 7.98 7.22
C LYS A 268 -8.10 8.88 7.87
N TRP A 269 -8.25 10.11 7.38
CA TRP A 269 -9.47 10.87 7.61
C TRP A 269 -10.66 10.25 6.87
N HIS A 270 -11.68 9.83 7.61
CA HIS A 270 -12.84 9.14 7.08
C HIS A 270 -14.09 9.49 7.89
N ASN A 271 -15.22 9.71 7.22
CA ASN A 271 -16.51 10.05 7.85
C ASN A 271 -16.44 11.19 8.89
N GLY A 272 -15.59 12.19 8.65
CA GLY A 272 -15.50 13.40 9.48
C GLY A 272 -14.57 13.29 10.70
N MET A 273 -13.79 12.22 10.81
CA MET A 273 -12.77 12.08 11.85
C MET A 273 -11.58 11.24 11.38
N VAL A 274 -10.50 11.19 12.16
CA VAL A 274 -9.41 10.24 11.92
C VAL A 274 -9.87 8.85 12.31
N THR A 275 -9.78 7.92 11.38
CA THR A 275 -10.14 6.51 11.54
C THR A 275 -8.92 5.64 11.27
N TYR A 276 -8.75 4.58 12.07
CA TYR A 276 -7.78 3.55 11.80
C TYR A 276 -8.46 2.18 11.63
N TRP A 277 -7.82 1.33 10.83
CA TRP A 277 -8.19 -0.06 10.61
C TRP A 277 -7.01 -0.95 10.98
N ASP A 278 -7.26 -1.99 11.77
CA ASP A 278 -6.29 -3.06 12.01
C ASP A 278 -6.25 -3.97 10.77
N GLN A 279 -5.18 -3.88 10.00
CA GLN A 279 -4.94 -4.74 8.86
C GLN A 279 -4.31 -6.05 9.36
N VAL A 280 -5.04 -7.15 9.22
CA VAL A 280 -4.46 -8.46 9.48
C VAL A 280 -3.60 -8.87 8.29
N PRO A 281 -2.37 -9.38 8.51
CA PRO A 281 -1.56 -9.92 7.43
C PRO A 281 -2.25 -11.15 6.83
N THR A 282 -2.70 -11.05 5.58
CA THR A 282 -2.86 -12.25 4.76
C THR A 282 -1.45 -12.76 4.49
N GLY A 283 -1.04 -13.83 5.17
CA GLY A 283 0.16 -14.56 4.80
C GLY A 283 0.00 -14.91 3.34
N VAL A 284 0.85 -14.37 2.46
CA VAL A 284 0.72 -14.59 1.03
C VAL A 284 1.07 -16.06 0.78
N PRO A 285 0.10 -16.96 0.52
CA PRO A 285 0.41 -18.36 0.26
C PRO A 285 0.86 -18.44 -1.19
N GLY A 286 2.11 -18.82 -1.42
CA GLY A 286 2.63 -19.09 -2.77
C GLY A 286 2.85 -17.83 -3.60
N PHE A 287 3.94 -17.13 -3.31
CA PHE A 287 4.84 -16.56 -4.32
C PHE A 287 6.27 -16.85 -3.84
#